data_AF-A0A2D8CHF4-F1
#
_entry.id   AF-A0A2D8CHF4-F1
#
_cell.length_a   1.000
_cell.length_b   1.000
_cell.length_c   1.000
_cell.angle_alpha   90.00
_cell.angle_beta   90.00
_cell.angle_gamma   90.00
#
_symmetry.space_group_name_H-M   'P 1'
#
loop_
_entity.id
_entity.type
_entity.pdbx_description
1 polymer ?
#
loop_
_entity_poly.entity_id
_entity_poly.type
_entity_poly.pdbx_seq_one_letter_code
_entity_poly.pdbx_strand_id
1 'polypeptide(L)'
;MIQIYDEDFDIEHELVLDVKERPITDSDMDYHFPEKSRIEKRERRELIEDIKPPFTRVLIDNQNQFWLETDETDEGREIVVLDYEGNPLGRFLIPSNNHLHDIRNNKIYLANNALEQVEVYSVDL
;
A
#
# COMPACT_ATOMS: atom_id res chain seq x y z
N MET A 1 -5.13 11.85 -2.83
CA MET A 1 -4.89 12.41 -4.19
C MET A 1 -3.58 11.85 -4.69
N ILE A 2 -3.53 11.41 -5.94
CA ILE A 2 -2.31 11.01 -6.65
C ILE A 2 -2.08 12.07 -7.73
N GLN A 3 -0.84 12.53 -7.87
CA GLN A 3 -0.44 13.48 -8.91
C GLN A 3 0.67 12.86 -9.75
N ILE A 4 0.52 12.91 -11.06
CA ILE A 4 1.53 12.48 -12.03
C ILE A 4 2.12 13.75 -12.63
N TYR A 5 3.45 13.76 -12.67
CA TYR A 5 4.24 14.86 -13.19
C TYR A 5 4.96 14.41 -14.45
N ASP A 6 5.05 15.31 -15.43
CA ASP A 6 5.85 15.09 -16.62
C ASP A 6 7.36 15.31 -16.36
N GLU A 7 8.16 15.27 -17.43
CA GLU A 7 9.63 15.48 -17.35
C GLU A 7 10.01 16.90 -16.92
N ASP A 8 9.11 17.88 -17.08
CA ASP A 8 9.30 19.28 -16.71
C ASP A 8 8.75 19.59 -15.30
N PHE A 9 8.26 18.57 -14.58
CA PHE A 9 7.59 18.67 -13.28
C PHE A 9 6.26 19.42 -13.29
N ASP A 10 5.61 19.50 -14.45
CA ASP A 10 4.24 19.99 -14.56
C ASP A 10 3.25 18.85 -14.28
N ILE A 11 2.11 19.18 -13.69
CA ILE A 11 1.07 18.20 -13.38
C ILE A 11 0.39 17.76 -14.68
N GLU A 12 0.67 16.54 -15.11
CA GLU A 12 0.04 15.90 -16.26
C GLU A 12 -1.34 15.34 -15.91
N HIS A 13 -1.47 14.76 -14.72
CA HIS A 13 -2.69 14.10 -14.29
C HIS A 13 -2.89 14.16 -12.77
N GLU A 14 -4.15 14.33 -12.36
CA GLU A 14 -4.56 14.30 -10.96
C GLU A 14 -5.69 13.30 -10.77
N LEU A 15 -5.48 12.37 -9.82
CA LEU A 15 -6.50 11.43 -9.40
C LEU A 15 -6.93 11.72 -7.96
N VAL A 16 -8.21 12.10 -7.82
CA VAL A 16 -8.85 12.27 -6.52
C VAL A 16 -9.44 10.94 -6.09
N LEU A 17 -8.88 10.36 -5.02
CA LEU A 17 -9.34 9.12 -4.45
C LEU A 17 -10.32 9.41 -3.31
N ASP A 18 -11.53 8.85 -3.40
CA ASP A 18 -12.50 8.86 -2.31
C ASP A 18 -12.15 7.75 -1.31
N VAL A 19 -11.27 8.06 -0.36
CA VAL A 19 -10.87 7.11 0.68
C VAL A 19 -11.34 7.59 2.03
N LYS A 20 -12.00 6.70 2.76
CA LYS A 20 -12.43 6.95 4.12
C LYS A 20 -11.22 7.10 5.04
N GLU A 21 -11.20 8.15 5.85
CA GLU A 21 -10.19 8.34 6.89
C GLU A 21 -10.18 7.18 7.88
N ARG A 22 -8.98 6.77 8.27
CA ARG A 22 -8.75 5.64 9.17
C ARG A 22 -7.91 6.10 10.36
N PRO A 23 -8.53 6.34 11.53
CA PRO A 23 -7.78 6.75 12.71
C PRO A 23 -6.85 5.64 13.21
N ILE A 24 -5.69 6.01 13.73
CA ILE A 24 -4.81 5.09 14.46
C ILE A 24 -5.47 4.77 15.81
N THR A 25 -5.67 3.48 16.05
CA THR A 25 -6.28 2.92 17.26
C THR A 25 -5.23 2.39 18.23
N ASP A 26 -5.63 2.19 19.49
CA ASP A 26 -4.77 1.52 20.48
C ASP A 26 -4.38 0.09 20.03
N SER A 27 -5.29 -0.63 19.35
CA SER A 27 -4.98 -1.95 18.78
C SER A 27 -3.88 -1.90 17.72
N ASP A 28 -3.79 -0.82 16.94
CA ASP A 28 -2.69 -0.65 15.98
C ASP A 28 -1.36 -0.48 16.71
N MET A 29 -1.36 0.26 17.82
CA MET A 29 -0.18 0.41 18.66
C MET A 29 0.24 -0.91 19.32
N ASP A 30 -0.74 -1.73 19.71
CA ASP A 30 -0.47 -3.06 20.26
C ASP A 30 0.08 -4.02 19.20
N TYR A 31 -0.45 -3.97 17.98
CA TYR A 31 0.00 -4.78 16.85
C TYR A 31 1.43 -4.43 16.40
N HIS A 32 1.74 -3.13 16.22
CA HIS A 32 3.05 -2.71 15.73
C HIS A 32 4.13 -2.66 16.82
N PHE A 33 3.75 -2.56 18.10
CA PHE A 33 4.67 -2.44 19.22
C PHE A 33 4.36 -3.44 20.35
N PRO A 34 4.23 -4.75 20.08
CA PRO A 34 3.72 -5.72 21.06
C PRO A 34 4.59 -5.80 22.32
N GLU A 35 5.91 -5.68 22.16
CA GLU A 35 6.90 -5.77 23.23
C GLU A 35 7.09 -4.46 24.04
N LYS A 36 6.35 -3.39 23.71
CA LYS A 36 6.52 -2.08 24.36
C LYS A 36 5.57 -1.92 25.55
N SER A 37 6.09 -1.31 26.60
CA SER A 37 5.28 -0.94 27.76
C SER A 37 4.21 0.09 27.36
N ARG A 38 3.16 0.19 28.18
CA ARG A 38 2.08 1.17 27.97
C ARG A 38 2.60 2.61 27.91
N ILE A 39 3.63 2.94 28.67
CA ILE A 39 4.22 4.29 28.69
C ILE A 39 4.92 4.57 27.35
N GLU A 40 5.77 3.64 26.88
CA GLU A 40 6.47 3.79 25.60
C GLU A 40 5.49 3.85 24.41
N LYS A 41 4.41 3.06 24.44
CA LYS A 41 3.36 3.12 23.40
C LYS A 41 2.71 4.50 23.35
N ARG A 42 2.38 5.07 24.52
CA ARG A 42 1.80 6.42 24.60
C ARG A 42 2.77 7.48 24.09
N GLU A 43 4.03 7.44 24.51
CA GLU A 43 5.06 8.40 24.04
C GLU A 43 5.25 8.33 22.52
N ARG A 44 5.20 7.13 21.93
CA ARG A 44 5.23 6.97 20.47
C ARG A 44 3.97 7.47 19.77
N ARG A 45 2.81 7.30 20.41
CA ARG A 45 1.53 7.76 19.84
C ARG A 45 1.50 9.28 19.65
N GLU A 46 2.23 10.02 20.48
CA GLU A 46 2.39 11.47 20.37
C GLU A 46 3.30 11.90 19.19
N LEU A 47 4.05 10.98 18.59
CA LEU A 47 4.99 11.25 17.49
C LEU A 47 4.46 10.84 16.11
N ILE A 48 3.27 10.23 16.04
CA ILE A 48 2.67 9.74 14.80
C ILE A 48 1.36 10.49 14.53
N GLU A 49 1.05 10.66 13.25
CA GLU A 49 -0.20 11.27 12.79
C GLU A 49 -1.42 10.50 13.32
N ASP A 50 -2.53 11.19 13.54
CA ASP A 50 -3.75 10.56 14.06
C ASP A 50 -4.47 9.70 13.03
N ILE A 51 -4.25 9.98 11.75
CA ILE A 51 -4.90 9.33 10.62
C ILE A 51 -3.86 8.53 9.84
N LYS A 52 -4.16 7.25 9.62
CA LYS A 52 -3.34 6.38 8.77
C LYS A 52 -3.38 6.90 7.33
N PRO A 53 -2.24 6.86 6.62
CA PRO A 53 -2.29 7.05 5.17
C PRO A 53 -3.18 5.96 4.56
N PRO A 54 -3.99 6.29 3.54
CA PRO A 54 -4.89 5.33 2.91
C PRO A 54 -4.13 4.20 2.20
N PHE A 55 -2.96 4.52 1.67
CA PHE A 55 -2.06 3.61 0.98
C PHE A 55 -0.63 3.85 1.45
N THR A 56 0.13 2.77 1.62
CA THR A 56 1.55 2.81 1.99
C THR A 56 2.45 2.87 0.78
N ARG A 57 1.93 2.51 -0.40
CA ARG A 57 2.65 2.58 -1.68
C ARG A 57 1.73 2.78 -2.87
N VAL A 58 2.24 3.47 -3.87
CA VAL A 58 1.63 3.67 -5.19
C VAL A 58 2.63 3.26 -6.27
N LEU A 59 2.21 2.44 -7.22
CA LEU A 59 2.96 2.11 -8.44
C LEU A 59 2.07 2.33 -9.66
N ILE A 60 2.69 2.62 -10.80
CA ILE A 60 2.04 2.63 -12.11
C ILE A 60 2.72 1.60 -13.00
N ASP A 61 1.93 0.78 -13.69
CA ASP A 61 2.47 -0.22 -14.61
C ASP A 61 2.54 0.31 -16.06
N ASN A 62 2.99 -0.55 -16.98
CA ASN A 62 3.12 -0.22 -18.39
C ASN A 62 1.77 -0.12 -19.15
N GLN A 63 0.65 -0.35 -18.48
CA GLN A 63 -0.71 -0.16 -19.00
C GLN A 63 -1.40 1.05 -18.37
N ASN A 64 -0.65 1.90 -17.66
CA ASN A 64 -1.15 3.06 -16.92
C ASN A 64 -2.18 2.70 -15.84
N GLN A 65 -2.06 1.53 -15.23
CA GLN A 65 -2.88 1.13 -14.09
C GLN A 65 -2.19 1.51 -12.79
N PHE A 66 -2.96 2.03 -11.82
CA PHE A 66 -2.47 2.30 -10.48
C PHE A 66 -2.57 1.06 -9.62
N TRP A 67 -1.48 0.72 -8.95
CA TRP A 67 -1.42 -0.36 -7.98
C TRP A 67 -1.13 0.23 -6.61
N LEU A 68 -2.11 0.12 -5.72
CA LEU A 68 -2.13 0.79 -4.42
C LEU A 68 -2.03 -0.25 -3.31
N GLU A 69 -0.98 -0.17 -2.49
CA GLU A 69 -0.78 -1.07 -1.34
C GLU A 69 -1.38 -0.43 -0.09
N THR A 70 -2.23 -1.16 0.64
CA THR A 70 -2.77 -0.71 1.92
C THR A 70 -1.76 -0.90 3.06
N ASP A 71 -2.12 -0.53 4.28
CA ASP A 71 -1.39 -0.99 5.45
C ASP A 71 -1.55 -2.50 5.66
N GLU A 72 -0.60 -3.07 6.40
CA GLU A 72 -0.58 -4.49 6.72
C GLU A 72 -1.55 -4.81 7.86
N THR A 73 -2.24 -5.93 7.70
CA THR A 73 -3.14 -6.51 8.69
C THR A 73 -2.74 -7.95 8.98
N ASP A 74 -3.40 -8.59 9.95
CA ASP A 74 -3.21 -10.03 10.22
C ASP A 74 -3.55 -10.92 9.00
N GLU A 75 -4.39 -10.43 8.08
CA GLU A 75 -4.76 -11.13 6.85
C GLU A 75 -3.75 -10.93 5.71
N GLY A 76 -2.75 -10.06 5.91
CA GLY A 76 -1.79 -9.64 4.91
C GLY A 76 -2.00 -8.20 4.46
N ARG A 77 -1.54 -7.89 3.25
CA ARG A 77 -1.63 -6.56 2.64
C ARG A 77 -2.58 -6.60 1.46
N GLU A 78 -3.52 -5.66 1.41
CA GLU A 78 -4.42 -5.53 0.27
C GLU A 78 -3.75 -4.69 -0.81
N ILE A 79 -3.86 -5.15 -2.05
CA ILE A 79 -3.51 -4.38 -3.24
C ILE A 79 -4.82 -4.04 -3.95
N VAL A 80 -5.03 -2.75 -4.20
CA VAL A 80 -6.15 -2.22 -4.99
C VAL A 80 -5.60 -1.77 -6.34
N VAL A 81 -6.24 -2.22 -7.42
CA VAL A 81 -5.85 -1.85 -8.79
C VAL A 81 -6.91 -0.95 -9.40
N LEU A 82 -6.48 0.20 -9.92
CA LEU A 82 -7.33 1.17 -10.61
C LEU A 82 -6.82 1.37 -12.04
N ASP A 83 -7.72 1.72 -12.96
CA ASP A 83 -7.30 2.25 -14.26
C ASP A 83 -6.76 3.68 -14.13
N TYR A 84 -6.27 4.26 -15.23
CA TYR A 84 -5.70 5.60 -15.23
C TYR A 84 -6.71 6.70 -14.86
N GLU A 85 -8.02 6.44 -14.99
CA GLU A 85 -9.07 7.38 -14.60
C GLU A 85 -9.50 7.19 -13.13
N GLY A 86 -8.96 6.18 -12.45
CA GLY A 86 -9.28 5.84 -11.06
C GLY A 86 -10.44 4.88 -10.88
N ASN A 87 -10.97 4.27 -11.94
CA ASN A 87 -12.00 3.26 -11.82
C ASN A 87 -11.40 1.96 -11.27
N PRO A 88 -12.07 1.27 -10.33
CA PRO A 88 -11.56 0.04 -9.77
C PRO A 88 -11.56 -1.10 -10.80
N LEU A 89 -10.38 -1.69 -11.02
CA LEU A 89 -10.20 -2.90 -11.82
C LEU A 89 -10.26 -4.15 -10.95
N GLY A 90 -9.71 -4.10 -9.74
CA GLY A 90 -9.74 -5.26 -8.84
C GLY A 90 -9.04 -5.03 -7.52
N ARG A 91 -9.05 -6.07 -6.68
CA ARG A 91 -8.31 -6.11 -5.42
C ARG A 91 -7.93 -7.54 -5.05
N PHE A 92 -6.82 -7.71 -4.35
CA PHE A 92 -6.37 -8.99 -3.83
C PHE A 92 -5.46 -8.82 -2.62
N LEU A 93 -5.29 -9.88 -1.85
CA LEU A 93 -4.42 -9.92 -0.67
C LEU A 93 -3.09 -10.60 -1.02
N ILE A 94 -1.99 -10.03 -0.55
CA ILE A 94 -0.68 -10.66 -0.54
C ILE A 94 -0.26 -10.99 0.89
N PRO A 95 0.49 -12.10 1.11
CA PRO A 95 0.99 -12.44 2.44
C PRO A 95 1.88 -11.35 3.02
N SER A 96 1.82 -11.13 4.34
CA SER A 96 2.63 -10.15 5.09
C SER A 96 4.15 -10.23 4.85
N ASN A 97 4.68 -11.45 4.67
CA ASN A 97 6.10 -11.68 4.46
C ASN A 97 6.56 -11.37 3.03
N ASN A 98 5.61 -11.08 2.15
CA ASN A 98 5.84 -10.76 0.76
C ASN A 98 5.72 -9.24 0.58
N HIS A 99 6.66 -8.67 -0.17
CA HIS A 99 6.62 -7.29 -0.59
C HIS A 99 6.47 -7.22 -2.09
N LEU A 100 5.59 -6.32 -2.55
CA LEU A 100 5.54 -5.98 -3.95
C LEU A 100 6.93 -5.49 -4.38
N HIS A 101 7.52 -6.07 -5.41
CA HIS A 101 8.80 -5.59 -5.94
C HIS A 101 8.57 -4.76 -7.19
N ASP A 102 7.88 -5.36 -8.17
CA ASP A 102 7.65 -4.79 -9.49
C ASP A 102 6.37 -5.38 -10.11
N ILE A 103 5.82 -4.67 -11.10
CA ILE A 103 4.67 -5.11 -11.89
C ILE A 103 4.99 -4.88 -13.36
N ARG A 104 4.99 -5.96 -14.15
CA ARG A 104 5.23 -5.88 -15.60
C ARG A 104 4.41 -6.91 -16.34
N ASN A 105 3.76 -6.51 -17.43
CA ASN A 105 3.04 -7.42 -18.32
C ASN A 105 2.04 -8.32 -17.58
N ASN A 106 1.20 -7.72 -16.72
CA ASN A 106 0.21 -8.41 -15.88
C ASN A 106 0.82 -9.46 -14.95
N LYS A 107 2.10 -9.31 -14.59
CA LYS A 107 2.76 -10.14 -13.61
C LYS A 107 3.19 -9.31 -12.42
N ILE A 108 2.87 -9.82 -11.25
CA ILE A 108 3.34 -9.32 -9.98
C ILE A 108 4.59 -10.09 -9.60
N TYR A 109 5.64 -9.35 -9.23
CA TYR A 109 6.85 -9.89 -8.66
C TYR A 109 6.84 -9.58 -7.17
N LEU A 110 6.75 -10.62 -6.34
CA LEU A 110 6.76 -10.50 -4.88
C LEU A 110 8.10 -10.98 -4.34
N ALA A 111 8.77 -10.16 -3.54
CA ALA A 111 9.96 -10.55 -2.80
C ALA A 111 9.53 -11.12 -1.44
N ASN A 112 9.86 -12.38 -1.17
CA ASN A 112 9.66 -13.05 0.10
C ASN A 112 10.92 -12.91 0.96
N ASN A 113 10.84 -12.06 1.99
CA ASN A 113 11.99 -11.76 2.84
C ASN A 113 12.39 -12.92 3.76
N ALA A 114 11.47 -13.84 4.06
CA ALA A 114 11.76 -14.99 4.92
C ALA A 114 12.52 -16.10 4.19
N LEU A 115 12.29 -16.22 2.88
CA LEU A 115 12.88 -17.27 2.04
C LEU A 115 13.98 -16.76 1.11
N GLU A 116 14.22 -15.44 1.07
CA GLU A 116 15.11 -14.77 0.11
C GLU A 116 14.80 -15.17 -1.35
N GLN A 117 13.51 -15.21 -1.69
CA GLN A 117 13.02 -15.68 -2.99
C GLN A 117 12.09 -14.66 -3.65
N VAL A 118 12.00 -14.72 -4.98
CA VAL A 118 11.02 -13.96 -5.77
C VAL A 118 9.95 -14.89 -6.29
N GLU A 119 8.72 -14.63 -5.89
CA GLU A 119 7.53 -15.33 -6.36
C GLU A 119 6.87 -14.49 -7.47
N VAL A 120 6.39 -15.15 -8.52
CA VAL A 120 5.80 -14.48 -9.69
C VAL A 120 4.39 -14.99 -9.92
N TYR A 121 3.44 -14.06 -9.98
CA TYR A 121 2.02 -14.35 -10.16
C TYR A 121 1.49 -13.65 -11.42
N SER A 122 0.72 -14.35 -12.23
CA SER A 122 -0.08 -13.72 -13.28
C SER A 122 -1.39 -13.21 -12.68
N VAL A 123 -1.82 -12.03 -13.10
CA VAL A 123 -3.08 -11.43 -12.67
C VAL A 123 -3.96 -11.26 -13.90
N ASP A 124 -5.17 -11.82 -13.84
CA ASP A 124 -6.24 -11.46 -14.76
C ASP A 124 -7.10 -10.40 -14.07
N LEU A 125 -7.04 -9.18 -14.60
CA LEU A 125 -7.80 -8.00 -14.17
C LEU A 125 -8.93 -7.72 -15.16
#